data_AF-A0A841AEC9-F1
#
_entry.id   AF-A0A841AEC9-F1
#
_cell.length_a   1.000
_cell.length_b   1.000
_cell.length_c   1.000
_cell.angle_alpha   90.00
_cell.angle_beta   90.00
_cell.angle_gamma   90.00
#
_symmetry.space_group_name_H-M   'P 1'
#
loop_
_entity.id
_entity.type
_entity.pdbx_description
1 polymer ?
#
loop_
_entity_poly.entity_id
_entity_poly.type
_entity_poly.pdbx_seq_one_letter_code
_entity_poly.pdbx_strand_id
1 'polypeptide(L)'
;MTARASLRHSPRGRLLISSLVGAVGGLAVWLTVEPALGAMAGVALAEQTYALHYAYRYYLEESGIDFHQDEDDEGPTFGDFLYFSSAIGMTYGVTDNDVSDRSIRLIVWRHAVISFVFATILLAAAVNLVAGFFTPGG
;
A
#
# COMPACT_ATOMS: atom_id res chain seq x y z
N MET A 1 29.81 0.68 38.16
CA MET A 1 30.42 1.20 36.92
C MET A 1 30.56 -0.01 35.99
N THR A 2 29.53 -0.38 35.22
CA THR A 2 29.52 -0.26 33.75
C THR A 2 28.10 -0.49 33.20
N ALA A 3 27.40 0.60 32.83
CA ALA A 3 26.14 0.52 32.08
C ALA A 3 26.47 0.57 30.58
N ARG A 4 26.54 -0.59 29.93
CA ARG A 4 26.81 -0.66 28.48
C ARG A 4 26.10 -1.85 27.82
N ALA A 5 24.77 -1.91 27.94
CA ALA A 5 23.96 -2.83 27.13
C ALA A 5 22.48 -2.40 27.18
N SER A 6 22.02 -1.55 26.25
CA SER A 6 20.56 -1.45 26.02
C SER A 6 20.11 -0.78 24.71
N LEU A 7 21.00 -0.26 23.85
CA LEU A 7 20.58 0.54 22.69
C LEU A 7 20.64 -0.18 21.33
N ARG A 8 20.32 -1.49 21.25
CA ARG A 8 20.48 -2.23 19.97
C ARG A 8 19.20 -2.49 19.17
N HIS A 9 17.99 -2.35 19.70
CA HIS A 9 16.79 -2.64 18.92
C HIS A 9 15.67 -1.65 19.18
N SER A 10 15.75 -0.47 18.55
CA SER A 10 14.58 0.39 18.42
C SER A 10 13.81 0.00 17.15
N PRO A 11 12.48 -0.25 17.23
CA PRO A 11 11.65 -0.58 16.07
C PRO A 11 11.64 0.52 14.99
N ARG A 12 12.00 1.75 15.39
CA ARG A 12 12.13 2.93 14.51
C ARG A 12 13.30 2.82 13.53
N GLY A 13 14.41 2.20 13.92
CA GLY A 13 15.58 2.03 13.05
C GLY A 13 15.32 1.05 11.89
N ARG A 14 14.57 -0.01 12.17
CA ARG A 14 14.18 -0.99 11.14
C ARG A 14 13.21 -0.38 10.12
N LEU A 15 12.30 0.47 10.58
CA LEU A 15 11.37 1.19 9.72
C LEU A 15 12.08 2.14 8.74
N LEU A 16 13.08 2.89 9.23
CA LEU A 16 13.88 3.80 8.41
C LEU A 16 14.70 3.04 7.36
N ILE A 17 15.29 1.90 7.72
CA ILE A 17 16.06 1.06 6.79
C ILE A 17 15.13 0.45 5.73
N SER A 18 13.94 -0.03 6.10
CA SER A 18 12.98 -0.55 5.11
C SER A 18 12.47 0.55 4.17
N SER A 19 12.26 1.78 4.67
CA SER A 19 11.86 2.91 3.82
C SER A 19 12.96 3.31 2.83
N LEU A 20 14.23 3.28 3.26
CA LEU A 20 15.38 3.57 2.40
C LEU A 20 15.58 2.50 1.32
N VAL A 21 15.48 1.22 1.69
CA VAL A 21 15.60 0.11 0.71
C VAL A 21 14.45 0.15 -0.30
N GLY A 22 13.22 0.44 0.15
CA GLY A 22 12.08 0.62 -0.74
C GLY A 22 12.24 1.82 -1.69
N ALA A 23 12.72 2.96 -1.19
CA ALA A 23 12.95 4.15 -2.00
C ALA A 23 14.03 3.94 -3.08
N VAL A 24 15.13 3.29 -2.72
CA VAL A 24 16.24 3.00 -3.66
C VAL A 24 15.83 1.95 -4.70
N GLY A 25 15.12 0.90 -4.29
CA GLY A 25 14.57 -0.10 -5.21
C GLY A 25 13.56 0.49 -6.19
N GLY A 26 12.65 1.34 -5.70
CA GLY A 26 11.67 2.04 -6.55
C GLY A 26 12.33 2.98 -7.56
N LEU A 27 13.35 3.74 -7.14
CA LEU A 27 14.10 4.64 -8.03
C LEU A 27 14.90 3.88 -9.11
N ALA A 28 15.50 2.73 -8.77
CA ALA A 28 16.24 1.91 -9.73
C ALA A 28 15.33 1.26 -10.79
N VAL A 29 14.13 0.82 -10.39
CA VAL A 29 13.12 0.29 -11.33
C VAL A 29 12.57 1.40 -12.23
N TRP A 30 12.35 2.59 -11.68
CA TRP A 30 11.92 3.79 -12.43
C TRP A 30 12.89 4.17 -13.56
N LEU A 31 14.18 3.88 -13.41
CA LEU A 31 15.20 4.22 -14.41
C LEU A 31 15.44 3.15 -15.48
N THR A 32 14.93 1.93 -15.32
CA THR A 32 15.34 0.76 -16.13
C THR A 32 14.22 0.10 -16.93
N VAL A 33 12.97 0.23 -16.51
CA VAL A 33 11.76 -0.23 -17.22
C VAL A 33 11.09 0.98 -17.88
N GLU A 34 10.17 0.80 -18.84
CA GLU A 34 9.22 1.86 -19.17
C GLU A 34 8.55 2.31 -17.85
N PRO A 35 8.83 3.54 -17.38
CA PRO A 35 8.60 3.92 -15.99
C PRO A 35 7.12 3.86 -15.62
N ALA A 36 6.21 4.03 -16.58
CA ALA A 36 4.78 3.88 -16.34
C ALA A 36 4.38 2.41 -16.12
N LEU A 37 4.85 1.46 -16.93
CA LEU A 37 4.64 0.02 -16.75
C LEU A 37 5.18 -0.46 -15.40
N GLY A 38 6.39 -0.01 -15.03
CA GLY A 38 7.00 -0.35 -13.73
C GLY A 38 6.19 0.20 -12.56
N ALA A 39 5.72 1.44 -12.65
CA ALA A 39 4.88 2.06 -11.64
C ALA A 39 3.49 1.38 -11.53
N MET A 40 2.87 1.02 -12.66
CA MET A 40 1.59 0.28 -12.67
C MET A 40 1.72 -1.10 -12.04
N ALA A 41 2.78 -1.85 -12.35
CA ALA A 41 3.06 -3.13 -11.72
C ALA A 41 3.31 -2.97 -10.21
N GLY A 42 4.04 -1.92 -9.81
CA GLY A 42 4.27 -1.59 -8.41
C GLY A 42 2.98 -1.33 -7.62
N VAL A 43 2.06 -0.56 -8.19
CA VAL A 43 0.73 -0.32 -7.58
C VAL A 43 -0.07 -1.61 -7.48
N ALA A 44 -0.16 -2.40 -8.56
CA ALA A 44 -0.90 -3.67 -8.53
C ALA A 44 -0.37 -4.64 -7.47
N LEU A 45 0.96 -4.72 -7.30
CA LEU A 45 1.58 -5.53 -6.25
C LEU A 45 1.35 -4.97 -4.85
N ALA A 46 1.34 -3.64 -4.69
CA ALA A 46 1.03 -3.00 -3.41
C ALA A 46 -0.40 -3.37 -2.97
N GLU A 47 -1.37 -3.30 -3.89
CA GLU A 47 -2.77 -3.69 -3.60
C GLU A 47 -2.90 -5.16 -3.22
N GLN A 48 -2.27 -6.07 -3.96
CA GLN A 48 -2.30 -7.49 -3.61
C GLN A 48 -1.64 -7.78 -2.25
N THR A 49 -0.55 -7.08 -1.95
CA THR A 49 0.15 -7.22 -0.67
C THR A 49 -0.72 -6.74 0.49
N TYR A 50 -1.42 -5.62 0.32
CA TYR A 50 -2.35 -5.11 1.34
C TYR A 50 -3.59 -5.98 1.48
N ALA A 51 -4.15 -6.51 0.38
CA ALA A 51 -5.24 -7.48 0.43
C ALA A 51 -4.87 -8.72 1.25
N LEU A 52 -3.69 -9.30 1.01
CA LEU A 52 -3.16 -10.41 1.81
C LEU A 52 -2.95 -10.01 3.28
N HIS A 53 -2.46 -8.81 3.54
CA HIS A 53 -2.26 -8.32 4.91
C HIS A 53 -3.59 -8.17 5.66
N TYR A 54 -4.65 -7.68 5.01
CA TYR A 54 -5.98 -7.59 5.60
C TYR A 54 -6.59 -8.99 5.83
N ALA A 55 -6.48 -9.90 4.86
CA ALA A 55 -6.95 -11.28 5.02
C ALA A 55 -6.23 -11.99 6.17
N TYR A 56 -4.92 -11.85 6.28
CA TYR A 56 -4.13 -12.40 7.39
C TYR A 56 -4.62 -11.87 8.74
N ARG A 57 -4.81 -10.55 8.85
CA ARG A 57 -5.30 -9.91 10.07
C ARG A 57 -6.74 -10.29 10.40
N TYR A 58 -7.56 -10.63 9.40
CA TYR A 58 -8.93 -11.07 9.58
C TYR A 58 -9.04 -12.50 10.07
N TYR A 59 -8.31 -13.44 9.45
CA TYR A 59 -8.45 -14.85 9.79
C TYR A 59 -7.57 -15.34 10.93
N LEU A 60 -6.43 -14.68 11.19
CA LEU A 60 -5.41 -15.18 12.13
C LEU A 60 -5.19 -14.28 13.35
N GLU A 61 -5.77 -13.09 13.37
CA GLU A 61 -5.70 -12.15 14.48
C GLU A 61 -7.09 -11.54 14.74
N GLU A 62 -7.26 -10.74 15.80
CA GLU A 62 -8.47 -9.93 15.95
C GLU A 62 -8.49 -8.84 14.86
N SER A 63 -9.47 -8.97 13.97
CA SER A 63 -9.78 -7.98 12.94
C SER A 63 -10.76 -6.95 13.47
N GLY A 64 -10.49 -5.68 13.14
CA GLY A 64 -11.44 -4.58 13.29
C GLY A 64 -12.05 -4.14 11.97
N ILE A 65 -12.19 -5.06 11.00
CA ILE A 65 -12.85 -4.82 9.71
C ILE A 65 -14.16 -5.60 9.70
N ASP A 66 -15.26 -4.89 9.54
CA ASP A 66 -16.61 -5.44 9.32
C ASP A 66 -16.97 -5.33 7.83
N PHE A 67 -17.34 -6.45 7.23
CA PHE A 67 -17.80 -6.54 5.84
C PHE A 67 -19.34 -6.59 5.73
N HIS A 68 -20.04 -6.42 6.85
CA HIS A 68 -21.51 -6.45 6.96
C HIS A 68 -22.14 -7.70 6.33
N GLN A 69 -21.50 -8.85 6.53
CA GLN A 69 -22.06 -10.13 6.10
C GLN A 69 -23.03 -10.68 7.14
N ASP A 70 -24.05 -11.38 6.66
CA ASP A 70 -25.04 -12.04 7.53
C ASP A 70 -24.39 -13.19 8.31
N GLU A 71 -24.94 -13.52 9.49
CA GLU A 71 -24.39 -14.59 10.35
C GLU A 71 -24.39 -15.98 9.70
N ASP A 72 -25.19 -16.17 8.64
CA ASP A 72 -25.32 -17.42 7.88
C ASP A 72 -24.32 -17.54 6.71
N ASP A 73 -23.52 -16.49 6.43
CA ASP A 73 -22.59 -16.45 5.30
C ASP A 73 -21.25 -17.14 5.63
N GLU A 74 -20.56 -17.69 4.63
CA GLU A 74 -19.31 -18.45 4.82
C GLU A 74 -18.09 -17.57 5.23
N GLY A 75 -18.34 -16.28 5.52
CA GLY A 75 -17.34 -15.26 5.83
C GLY A 75 -16.73 -14.62 4.57
N PRO A 76 -16.04 -13.48 4.72
CA PRO A 76 -15.55 -12.72 3.58
C PRO A 76 -14.51 -13.53 2.83
N THR A 77 -14.55 -13.49 1.50
CA THR A 77 -13.61 -14.20 0.62
C THR A 77 -12.36 -13.36 0.37
N PHE A 78 -11.32 -13.94 -0.23
CA PHE A 78 -10.14 -13.18 -0.67
C PHE A 78 -10.51 -12.03 -1.62
N GLY A 79 -11.60 -12.16 -2.39
CA GLY A 79 -12.11 -11.11 -3.27
C GLY A 79 -12.53 -9.85 -2.51
N ASP A 80 -13.13 -10.02 -1.32
CA ASP A 80 -13.58 -8.90 -0.49
C ASP A 80 -12.41 -8.09 0.07
N PHE A 81 -11.30 -8.76 0.42
CA PHE A 81 -10.06 -8.09 0.82
C PHE A 81 -9.37 -7.38 -0.35
N LEU A 82 -9.45 -7.95 -1.56
CA LEU A 82 -8.93 -7.30 -2.77
C LEU A 82 -9.74 -6.06 -3.13
N TYR A 83 -11.07 -6.13 -3.01
CA TYR A 83 -11.97 -5.00 -3.14
C TYR A 83 -11.62 -3.90 -2.12
N PHE A 84 -11.57 -4.25 -0.83
CA PHE A 84 -11.25 -3.32 0.25
C PHE A 84 -9.89 -2.64 0.05
N SER A 85 -8.85 -3.42 -0.28
CA SER A 85 -7.52 -2.86 -0.58
C SER A 85 -7.58 -1.90 -1.75
N SER A 86 -8.12 -2.34 -2.88
CA SER A 86 -8.16 -1.55 -4.11
C SER A 86 -8.98 -0.27 -3.96
N ALA A 87 -10.06 -0.29 -3.18
CA ALA A 87 -10.88 0.88 -2.89
C ALA A 87 -10.11 1.93 -2.07
N ILE A 88 -9.28 1.50 -1.11
CA ILE A 88 -8.36 2.38 -0.38
C ILE A 88 -7.30 2.94 -1.32
N GLY A 89 -6.66 2.07 -2.11
CA GLY A 89 -5.51 2.43 -2.91
C GLY A 89 -5.82 3.29 -4.13
N MET A 90 -6.95 3.03 -4.78
CA MET A 90 -7.46 3.80 -5.92
C MET A 90 -8.28 5.03 -5.48
N THR A 91 -8.35 5.32 -4.17
CA THR A 91 -9.06 6.48 -3.59
C THR A 91 -10.58 6.51 -3.82
N TYR A 92 -11.20 5.38 -4.17
CA TYR A 92 -12.65 5.31 -4.35
C TYR A 92 -13.44 5.39 -3.04
N GLY A 93 -12.75 5.27 -1.90
CA GLY A 93 -13.38 5.26 -0.59
C GLY A 93 -14.07 3.93 -0.35
N VAL A 94 -13.98 3.45 0.89
CA VAL A 94 -14.63 2.22 1.32
C VAL A 94 -15.93 2.64 1.98
N THR A 95 -17.06 2.51 1.29
CA THR A 95 -18.38 2.90 1.84
C THR A 95 -19.11 1.75 2.53
N ASP A 96 -18.73 0.51 2.21
CA ASP A 96 -19.50 -0.67 2.57
C ASP A 96 -18.81 -1.51 3.66
N ASN A 97 -17.75 -0.98 4.29
CA ASN A 97 -16.96 -1.72 5.27
C ASN A 97 -16.60 -0.81 6.45
N ASP A 98 -16.87 -1.28 7.66
CA ASP A 98 -16.61 -0.53 8.88
C ASP A 98 -15.26 -0.89 9.50
N VAL A 99 -14.45 0.13 9.80
CA VAL A 99 -13.14 -0.03 10.44
C VAL A 99 -13.22 0.41 11.92
N SER A 100 -13.49 -0.55 12.80
CA SER A 100 -13.79 -0.31 14.21
C SER A 100 -12.55 -0.23 15.11
N ASP A 101 -11.45 -0.93 14.77
CA ASP A 101 -10.25 -0.98 15.61
C ASP A 101 -9.18 0.08 15.26
N ARG A 102 -8.55 0.67 16.28
CA ARG A 102 -7.51 1.69 16.12
C ARG A 102 -6.26 1.18 15.40
N SER A 103 -5.90 -0.08 15.60
CA SER A 103 -4.74 -0.73 14.98
C SER A 103 -4.90 -0.84 13.47
N ILE A 104 -6.08 -1.24 12.98
CA ILE A 104 -6.39 -1.29 11.54
C ILE A 104 -6.49 0.11 10.96
N ARG A 105 -7.08 1.09 11.66
CA ARG A 105 -7.11 2.49 11.16
C ARG A 105 -5.72 3.03 10.81
N LEU A 106 -4.69 2.71 11.61
CA LEU A 106 -3.32 3.12 11.30
C LEU A 106 -2.76 2.40 10.07
N ILE A 107 -3.13 1.13 9.85
CA ILE A 107 -2.73 0.36 8.68
C ILE A 107 -3.39 0.94 7.42
N VAL A 108 -4.70 1.19 7.47
CA VAL A 108 -5.47 1.83 6.38
C VAL A 108 -4.88 3.20 6.05
N TRP A 109 -4.56 4.02 7.05
CA TRP A 109 -3.93 5.32 6.84
C TRP A 109 -2.57 5.21 6.15
N ARG A 110 -1.73 4.25 6.56
CA ARG A 110 -0.43 4.00 5.90
C ARG A 110 -0.62 3.55 4.45
N HIS A 111 -1.59 2.67 4.21
CA HIS A 111 -1.94 2.23 2.87
C HIS A 111 -2.30 3.44 1.99
N ALA A 112 -3.25 4.26 2.45
CA ALA A 112 -3.70 5.45 1.74
C ALA A 112 -2.56 6.44 1.43
N VAL A 113 -1.66 6.70 2.38
CA VAL A 113 -0.50 7.59 2.14
C VAL A 113 0.44 7.02 1.08
N ILE A 114 0.72 5.72 1.12
CA ILE A 114 1.57 5.05 0.13
C ILE A 114 0.91 5.09 -1.25
N SER A 115 -0.37 4.77 -1.33
CA SER A 115 -1.12 4.76 -2.60
C SER A 115 -1.25 6.17 -3.19
N PHE A 116 -1.41 7.21 -2.36
CA PHE A 116 -1.38 8.61 -2.82
C PHE A 116 -0.04 8.99 -3.47
N VAL A 117 1.08 8.57 -2.88
CA VAL A 117 2.42 8.80 -3.46
C VAL A 117 2.55 8.10 -4.80
N PHE A 118 2.12 6.84 -4.90
CA PHE A 118 2.14 6.11 -6.16
C PHE A 118 1.25 6.75 -7.24
N ALA A 119 0.02 7.14 -6.88
CA ALA A 119 -0.89 7.82 -7.79
C ALA A 119 -0.30 9.15 -8.31
N THR A 120 0.39 9.89 -7.44
CA THR A 120 1.07 11.14 -7.82
C THR A 120 2.21 10.89 -8.81
N ILE A 121 3.01 9.84 -8.59
CA ILE A 121 4.10 9.45 -9.51
C ILE A 121 3.54 9.00 -10.86
N LEU A 122 2.48 8.18 -10.84
CA LEU A 122 1.80 7.73 -12.07
C LEU A 122 1.21 8.90 -12.84
N LEU A 123 0.60 9.86 -12.16
CA LEU A 123 0.07 11.07 -12.78
C LEU A 123 1.19 11.90 -13.42
N ALA A 124 2.32 12.09 -12.74
CA ALA A 124 3.47 12.80 -13.30
C ALA A 124 4.05 12.08 -14.52
N ALA A 125 4.16 10.74 -14.47
CA ALA A 125 4.59 9.94 -15.61
C ALA A 125 3.63 10.06 -16.80
N ALA A 126 2.32 10.02 -16.56
CA ALA A 126 1.30 10.20 -17.59
C ALA A 126 1.38 11.59 -18.25
N VAL A 127 1.56 12.65 -17.46
CA VAL A 127 1.76 14.01 -17.98
C VAL A 127 3.01 14.10 -18.85
N ASN A 128 4.14 13.53 -18.40
CA ASN A 128 5.39 13.51 -19.16
C ASN A 128 5.25 12.75 -20.47
N LEU A 129 4.56 11.60 -20.46
CA LEU A 129 4.28 10.81 -21.65
C LEU A 129 3.46 11.63 -22.66
N VAL A 130 2.37 12.25 -22.22
CA VAL A 130 1.51 13.09 -23.06
C VAL A 130 2.27 14.29 -23.60
N ALA A 131 3.06 14.99 -22.77
CA ALA A 131 3.87 16.12 -23.20
C ALA A 131 4.93 15.72 -24.25
N GLY A 132 5.51 14.52 -24.11
CA GLY A 132 6.43 13.94 -25.09
C GLY A 132 5.76 13.70 -26.46
N PHE A 133 4.50 13.27 -26.49
CA PHE A 133 3.74 13.13 -27.75
C PHE A 133 3.44 14.48 -28.43
N PHE A 134 3.24 15.54 -27.65
CA PHE A 134 2.92 16.88 -28.18
C PHE A 134 4.14 17.76 -28.46
N THR A 135 5.35 17.29 -28.15
CA THR A 135 6.59 18.00 -28.51
C THR A 135 7.10 17.43 -29.83
N PRO A 136 6.77 18.03 -31.00
CA PRO A 136 7.38 17.62 -32.25
C PRO A 136 8.90 17.84 -32.20
N GLY A 137 9.64 16.75 -32.44
CA GLY A 137 11.08 16.60 -32.63
C GLY A 137 12.00 17.81 -32.38
N GLY A 138 12.91 17.64 -31.42
CA GLY A 138 14.26 18.23 -31.52
C GLY A 138 15.13 17.45 -32.49
#